data_AF-A0A0U5G216-F1
#
_entry.id   AF-A0A0U5G216-F1
#
_cell.length_a   1.000
_cell.length_b   1.000
_cell.length_c   1.000
_cell.angle_alpha   90.00
_cell.angle_beta   90.00
_cell.angle_gamma   90.00
#
_symmetry.space_group_name_H-M   'P 1'
#
loop_
_entity.id
_entity.type
_entity.pdbx_description
1 polymer ?
#
loop_
_entity_poly.entity_id
_entity_poly.type
_entity_poly.pdbx_seq_one_letter_code
_entity_poly.pdbx_strand_id
1 'polypeptide(L)'
;MAETSLKIAMPEMVWALDFEIEEQGGAGGRGRPDASVETGYEAGFLVCPKKSPIRIRPRSKAHAEVMWREFDKFAGFLEGLSA
;
A
#
# COMPACT_ATOMS: atom_id res chain seq x y z
N MET A 1 0.20 -4.04 19.57
CA MET A 1 0.20 -2.84 18.70
C MET A 1 0.24 -3.22 17.22
N ALA A 2 1.25 -3.95 16.73
CA ALA A 2 1.35 -4.32 15.30
C ALA A 2 0.09 -5.04 14.76
N GLU A 3 -0.45 -5.99 15.50
CA GLU A 3 -1.68 -6.72 15.10
C GLU A 3 -2.88 -5.78 14.92
N THR A 4 -3.11 -4.88 15.87
CA THR A 4 -4.19 -3.89 15.80
C THR A 4 -4.01 -2.95 14.61
N SER A 5 -2.79 -2.45 14.39
CA SER A 5 -2.48 -1.60 13.25
C SER A 5 -2.77 -2.30 11.91
N LEU A 6 -2.38 -3.58 11.77
CA LEU A 6 -2.65 -4.36 10.57
C LEU A 6 -4.15 -4.64 10.38
N LYS A 7 -4.87 -4.96 11.46
CA LYS A 7 -6.32 -5.22 11.43
C LYS A 7 -7.16 -4.00 11.04
N ILE A 8 -6.63 -2.79 11.18
CA ILE A 8 -7.32 -1.56 10.79
C ILE A 8 -6.87 -1.14 9.38
N ALA A 9 -5.57 -1.03 9.15
CA ALA A 9 -5.04 -0.49 7.90
C ALA A 9 -5.32 -1.42 6.70
N MET A 10 -5.24 -2.75 6.85
CA MET A 10 -5.41 -3.68 5.73
C MET A 10 -6.85 -3.64 5.17
N PRO A 11 -7.92 -3.73 5.99
CA PRO A 11 -9.28 -3.57 5.49
C PRO A 11 -9.57 -2.23 4.83
N GLU A 12 -9.03 -1.12 5.36
CA GLU A 12 -9.21 0.21 4.77
C GLU A 12 -8.58 0.29 3.37
N MET A 13 -7.35 -0.22 3.23
CA MET A 13 -6.67 -0.30 1.92
C MET A 13 -7.45 -1.16 0.94
N VAL A 14 -7.93 -2.34 1.37
CA VAL A 14 -8.72 -3.25 0.53
C VAL A 14 -10.08 -2.66 0.18
N TRP A 15 -10.68 -1.86 1.05
CA TRP A 15 -11.93 -1.17 0.76
C TRP A 15 -11.74 -0.03 -0.26
N ALA A 16 -10.67 0.75 -0.13
CA ALA A 16 -10.47 1.96 -0.93
C ALA A 16 -9.78 1.74 -2.29
N LEU A 17 -8.88 0.75 -2.38
CA LEU A 17 -7.90 0.66 -3.46
C LEU A 17 -7.97 -0.69 -4.21
N ASP A 18 -7.67 -0.61 -5.51
CA ASP A 18 -7.32 -1.76 -6.34
C ASP A 18 -5.80 -1.83 -6.50
N PHE A 19 -5.28 -3.06 -6.43
CA PHE A 19 -3.87 -3.38 -6.55
C PHE A 19 -3.66 -4.29 -7.77
N GLU A 20 -2.94 -3.78 -8.75
CA GLU A 20 -2.57 -4.52 -9.95
C GLU A 20 -1.05 -4.68 -9.99
N ILE A 21 -0.57 -5.86 -10.39
CA ILE A 21 0.85 -6.06 -10.69
C ILE A 21 1.15 -5.32 -12.00
N GLU A 22 2.15 -4.46 -12.00
CA GLU A 22 2.57 -3.79 -13.23
C GLU A 22 3.42 -4.74 -14.07
N GLU A 23 2.98 -5.03 -15.29
CA GLU A 23 3.75 -5.86 -16.22
C GLU A 23 5.02 -5.11 -16.64
N GLN A 24 6.18 -5.61 -16.20
CA GLN A 24 7.45 -5.11 -16.70
C GLN A 24 7.61 -5.57 -18.16
N GLY A 25 7.67 -4.60 -19.08
CA GLY A 25 7.84 -4.83 -20.52
C GLY A 25 9.18 -5.48 -20.83
N GLY A 26 9.24 -6.81 -20.74
CA GLY A 26 10.39 -7.64 -21.06
C GLY A 26 9.99 -9.11 -20.93
N ALA A 27 9.75 -9.75 -22.07
CA ALA A 27 9.45 -11.17 -22.29
C ALA A 27 9.06 -12.01 -21.05
N GLY A 28 7.75 -12.15 -20.80
CA GLY A 28 7.21 -13.46 -20.40
C GLY A 28 6.76 -13.68 -18.95
N GLY A 29 6.31 -12.66 -18.21
CA GLY A 29 5.62 -12.96 -16.96
C GLY A 29 4.83 -11.80 -16.36
N ARG A 30 3.56 -12.07 -16.02
CA ARG A 30 2.91 -11.38 -14.91
C ARG A 30 3.79 -11.63 -13.68
N GLY A 31 4.68 -10.69 -13.37
CA GLY A 31 5.70 -10.88 -12.35
C GLY A 31 5.05 -10.96 -10.98
N ARG A 32 4.70 -12.17 -10.54
CA ARG A 32 4.25 -12.39 -9.15
C ARG A 32 5.34 -11.86 -8.23
N PRO A 33 4.99 -11.11 -7.15
CA PRO A 33 5.98 -10.66 -6.19
C PRO A 33 6.82 -11.84 -5.67
N ASP A 34 8.13 -11.63 -5.56
CA ASP A 34 9.03 -12.59 -4.95
C ASP A 34 8.70 -12.72 -3.46
N ALA A 35 8.20 -13.89 -3.07
CA ALA A 35 7.77 -14.20 -1.71
C ALA A 35 8.79 -15.08 -0.96
N SER A 36 9.96 -15.36 -1.55
CA SER A 36 10.99 -16.14 -0.86
C SER A 36 11.64 -15.33 0.25
N VAL A 37 11.78 -15.96 1.41
CA VAL A 37 12.52 -15.39 2.55
C VAL A 37 14.02 -15.35 2.25
N GLU A 38 14.53 -16.34 1.49
CA GLU A 38 15.95 -16.47 1.16
C GLU A 38 16.46 -15.37 0.21
N THR A 39 15.57 -14.82 -0.59
CA THR A 39 15.89 -13.75 -1.55
C THR A 39 15.54 -12.37 -1.01
N GLY A 40 14.89 -12.29 0.14
CA GLY A 40 14.53 -11.04 0.80
C GLY A 40 15.76 -10.20 1.14
N TYR A 41 15.58 -8.88 1.16
CA TYR A 41 16.60 -8.00 1.71
C TYR A 41 16.56 -8.09 3.24
N GLU A 42 17.68 -8.46 3.84
CA GLU A 42 17.87 -8.47 5.28
C GLU A 42 18.66 -7.22 5.69
N ALA A 43 17.99 -6.24 6.28
CA ALA A 43 18.63 -5.16 7.02
C ALA A 43 18.25 -5.27 8.49
N GLY A 44 19.18 -5.76 9.31
CA GLY A 44 18.94 -6.02 10.73
C GLY A 44 18.03 -7.24 10.96
N PHE A 45 17.26 -7.24 12.04
CA PHE A 45 16.36 -8.32 12.45
C PHE A 45 15.03 -8.40 11.66
N LEU A 46 14.97 -7.81 10.45
CA LEU A 46 13.77 -7.74 9.62
C LEU A 46 14.02 -8.35 8.24
N VAL A 47 13.10 -9.21 7.81
CA VAL A 47 13.04 -9.73 6.45
C VAL A 47 12.12 -8.84 5.63
N CYS A 48 12.63 -8.25 4.55
CA CYS A 48 11.83 -7.44 3.62
C CYS A 48 11.78 -8.11 2.24
N PRO A 49 10.59 -8.34 1.66
CA PRO A 49 10.48 -8.86 0.30
C PRO A 49 11.08 -7.87 -0.70
N LYS A 50 11.53 -8.39 -1.86
CA LYS A 50 12.04 -7.53 -2.93
C LYS A 50 10.97 -6.58 -3.44
N LYS A 51 11.38 -5.35 -3.76
CA LYS A 51 10.51 -4.35 -4.36
C LYS A 51 9.92 -4.89 -5.65
N SER A 52 8.59 -4.83 -5.75
CA SER A 52 7.84 -5.25 -6.93
C SER A 52 7.00 -4.06 -7.41
N PRO A 53 6.99 -3.74 -8.72
CA PRO A 53 6.19 -2.64 -9.22
C PRO A 53 4.71 -3.01 -9.12
N ILE A 54 3.93 -2.11 -8.54
CA ILE A 54 2.48 -2.26 -8.40
C ILE A 54 1.81 -0.97 -8.86
N ARG A 55 0.64 -1.12 -9.44
CA ARG A 55 -0.24 -0.03 -9.77
C ARG A 55 -1.37 -0.01 -8.76
N ILE A 56 -1.53 1.14 -8.12
CA ILE A 56 -2.57 1.39 -7.11
C ILE A 56 -3.53 2.41 -7.67
N ARG A 57 -4.83 2.13 -7.60
CA ARG A 57 -5.89 3.05 -8.04
C ARG A 57 -7.07 3.02 -7.07
N PRO A 58 -7.81 4.13 -6.88
CA PRO A 58 -9.09 4.06 -6.18
C PRO A 58 -10.05 3.11 -6.90
N ARG A 59 -10.79 2.29 -6.15
CA ARG A 59 -11.76 1.33 -6.72
C ARG A 59 -12.87 1.98 -7.52
N SER A 60 -13.28 3.17 -7.10
CA SER A 60 -14.25 3.97 -7.83
C SER A 60 -14.13 5.44 -7.47
N LYS A 61 -14.81 6.29 -8.24
CA LYS A 61 -14.90 7.72 -7.96
C LYS A 61 -15.48 7.99 -6.55
N ALA A 62 -16.48 7.22 -6.13
CA ALA A 62 -17.08 7.37 -4.80
C ALA A 62 -16.09 7.07 -3.66
N HIS A 63 -15.24 6.04 -3.81
CA HIS A 63 -14.18 5.76 -2.83
C HIS A 63 -13.16 6.90 -2.77
N ALA A 64 -12.77 7.46 -3.93
CA ALA A 64 -11.87 8.60 -4.00
C ALA A 64 -12.46 9.85 -3.30
N GLU A 65 -13.74 10.14 -3.54
CA GLU A 65 -14.46 11.26 -2.91
C GLU A 65 -14.51 11.11 -1.38
N VAL A 66 -14.75 9.90 -0.86
CA VAL A 66 -14.71 9.64 0.59
C VAL A 66 -13.31 9.86 1.15
N MET A 67 -12.27 9.33 0.51
CA MET A 67 -10.89 9.51 0.97
C MET A 67 -10.51 10.99 1.06
N TRP A 68 -10.82 11.79 0.02
CA TRP A 68 -10.54 13.22 0.02
C TRP A 68 -11.33 13.97 1.10
N ARG A 69 -12.63 13.66 1.24
CA ARG A 69 -13.45 14.27 2.29
C ARG A 69 -12.91 13.99 3.69
N GLU A 70 -12.51 12.75 3.98
CA GLU A 70 -11.93 12.44 5.29
C GLU A 70 -10.57 13.10 5.46
N PHE A 71 -9.72 13.11 4.43
CA PHE A 71 -8.44 13.82 4.46
C PHE A 71 -8.62 15.31 4.80
N ASP A 72 -9.58 15.99 4.16
CA ASP A 72 -9.87 17.41 4.40
C ASP A 72 -10.32 17.67 5.84
N LYS A 73 -11.10 16.77 6.45
CA LYS A 73 -11.48 16.88 7.87
C LYS A 73 -10.29 16.78 8.81
N PHE A 74 -9.26 16.03 8.42
CA PHE A 74 -8.04 15.84 9.20
C PHE A 74 -6.96 16.90 8.88
N ALA A 75 -7.15 17.76 7.88
CA ALA A 75 -6.15 18.74 7.46
C ALA A 75 -5.66 19.64 8.60
N GLY A 76 -6.57 20.20 9.41
CA GLY A 76 -6.20 21.06 10.54
C GLY A 76 -5.42 20.34 11.65
N PHE A 77 -5.60 19.02 11.80
CA PHE A 77 -4.77 18.21 12.71
C PHE A 77 -3.37 17.99 12.14
N LEU A 78 -3.25 17.74 10.83
CA LEU A 78 -1.96 17.52 10.16
C LEU A 78 -1.12 18.80 10.12
N GLU A 79 -1.73 19.96 9.89
CA GLU A 79 -1.06 21.27 9.94
C GLU A 79 -0.50 21.58 11.34
N GLY A 80 -1.15 21.13 12.40
CA GLY A 80 -0.65 21.25 13.77
C GLY A 80 0.53 20.33 14.11
N LEU A 81 0.78 19.30 13.31
CA LEU A 81 1.89 18.35 13.46
C LEU A 81 3.14 18.75 12.66
N SER A 82 3.01 19.66 11.70
CA SER A 82 4.12 20.18 10.89
C SER A 82 4.71 21.50 11.42
N ALA A 83 4.16 22.05 12.51
CA ALA A 83 4.66 23.21 13.25
C ALA A 83 5.53 22.79 14.44
#